data_AF-A0A173YZW4-F1
#
_entry.id   AF-A0A173YZW4-F1
#
_cell.length_a   1.000
_cell.length_b   1.000
_cell.length_c   1.000
_cell.angle_alpha   90.00
_cell.angle_beta   90.00
_cell.angle_gamma   90.00
#
_symmetry.space_group_name_H-M   'P 1'
#
loop_
_entity.id
_entity.type
_entity.pdbx_description
1 polymer ?
#
loop_
_entity_poly.entity_id
_entity_poly.type
_entity_poly.pdbx_seq_one_letter_code
_entity_poly.pdbx_strand_id
1 'polypeptide(L)'
;MLLIIVVFGKLFLQCRKLNIRLIPQSLNRGKAVPGGVCGFWGACGAGISAGMFISIISGATPLKNESWGLANKMTSKALDAIGSIGGPRCCKRDSYIAIISAIDYVAENFNIQMEKSVIKCIHSDKNNQCIKERCPFHE
;
A
#
# COMPACT_ATOMS: atom_id res chain seq x y z
N MET A 1 12.31 -1.60 1.86
CA MET A 1 12.44 -0.13 1.79
C MET A 1 12.14 0.40 0.38
N LEU A 2 12.78 -0.08 -0.70
CA LEU A 2 12.49 0.39 -2.07
C LEU A 2 11.02 0.27 -2.53
N LEU A 3 10.29 -0.77 -2.12
CA LEU A 3 8.91 -1.00 -2.58
C LEU A 3 7.86 -0.09 -1.93
N ILE A 4 8.14 0.47 -0.74
CA ILE A 4 7.25 1.46 -0.09
C ILE A 4 7.22 2.75 -0.91
N ILE A 5 8.37 3.14 -1.46
CA ILE A 5 8.50 4.28 -2.38
C ILE A 5 7.73 4.03 -3.68
N VAL A 6 7.65 2.78 -4.14
CA VAL A 6 6.88 2.42 -5.36
C VAL A 6 5.37 2.54 -5.12
N VAL A 7 4.87 2.13 -3.94
CA VAL A 7 3.47 2.33 -3.56
C VAL A 7 3.11 3.81 -3.60
N PHE A 8 3.93 4.65 -2.98
CA PHE A 8 3.73 6.10 -3.01
C PHE A 8 3.90 6.68 -4.41
N GLY A 9 4.95 6.31 -5.15
CA GLY A 9 5.21 6.82 -6.48
C GLY A 9 4.03 6.59 -7.42
N LYS A 10 3.49 5.36 -7.47
CA LYS A 10 2.36 5.06 -8.37
C LYS A 10 1.07 5.75 -7.94
N LEU A 11 0.75 5.77 -6.64
CA LEU A 11 -0.46 6.41 -6.13
C LEU A 11 -0.42 7.95 -6.26
N PHE A 12 0.71 8.58 -5.97
CA PHE A 12 0.87 10.03 -6.06
C PHE A 12 0.96 10.54 -7.50
N LEU A 13 1.51 9.76 -8.44
CA LEU A 13 1.56 10.14 -9.86
C LEU A 13 0.18 10.10 -10.54
N GLN A 14 -0.68 9.15 -10.16
CA GLN A 14 -1.99 8.97 -10.81
C GLN A 14 -3.04 9.96 -10.33
N CYS A 15 -2.96 10.39 -9.08
CA CYS A 15 -3.91 11.35 -8.55
C CYS A 15 -3.51 12.76 -8.99
N ARG A 16 -3.99 13.21 -10.15
CA ARG A 16 -3.78 14.56 -10.71
C ARG A 16 -4.22 15.71 -9.78
N LYS A 17 -4.95 15.40 -8.70
CA LYS A 17 -5.34 16.34 -7.64
C LYS A 17 -4.35 16.41 -6.47
N LEU A 18 -3.32 15.56 -6.42
CA LEU A 18 -2.36 15.54 -5.31
C LEU A 18 -1.23 16.52 -5.53
N ASN A 19 -1.09 17.41 -4.56
CA ASN A 19 -0.03 18.38 -4.49
C ASN A 19 1.33 17.66 -4.39
N ILE A 20 2.19 17.82 -5.39
CA ILE A 20 3.54 17.23 -5.44
C ILE A 20 4.36 17.50 -4.17
N ARG A 21 4.02 18.56 -3.43
CA ARG A 21 4.60 18.91 -2.12
C ARG A 21 4.40 17.84 -1.03
N LEU A 22 3.51 16.87 -1.22
CA LEU A 22 3.23 15.79 -0.27
C LEU A 22 4.16 14.57 -0.43
N ILE A 23 4.93 14.50 -1.52
CA ILE A 23 5.86 13.39 -1.78
C ILE A 23 6.94 13.28 -0.68
N PRO A 24 7.63 14.36 -0.25
CA PRO A 24 8.65 14.25 0.79
C PRO A 24 8.10 13.71 2.12
N GLN A 25 6.90 14.12 2.52
CA GLN A 25 6.24 13.63 3.72
C GLN A 25 5.97 12.12 3.63
N SER A 26 5.52 11.66 2.46
CA SER A 26 5.26 10.25 2.18
C SER A 26 6.54 9.41 2.26
N LEU A 27 7.62 9.89 1.66
CA LEU A 27 8.93 9.25 1.72
C LEU A 27 9.46 9.18 3.15
N ASN A 28 9.34 10.26 3.92
CA ASN A 28 9.82 10.32 5.30
C ASN A 28 9.05 9.35 6.21
N ARG A 29 7.70 9.31 6.10
CA ARG A 29 6.88 8.35 6.87
C ARG A 29 7.14 6.91 6.45
N GLY A 30 7.28 6.65 5.15
CA GLY A 30 7.57 5.31 4.62
C GLY A 30 8.92 4.76 5.06
N LYS A 31 9.96 5.61 5.15
CA LYS A 31 11.30 5.24 5.65
C LYS A 31 11.29 4.81 7.12
N ALA A 32 10.34 5.33 7.91
CA ALA A 32 10.23 4.98 9.32
C ALA A 32 9.65 3.58 9.56
N VAL A 33 9.15 2.88 8.52
CA VAL A 33 8.64 1.52 8.64
C VAL A 33 9.79 0.51 8.58
N PRO A 34 10.08 -0.23 9.68
CA PRO A 34 11.19 -1.17 9.69
C PRO A 34 11.04 -2.32 8.69
N GLY A 35 12.18 -2.89 8.29
CA GLY A 35 12.17 -4.13 7.54
C GLY A 35 11.61 -5.28 8.38
N GLY A 36 10.67 -6.05 7.83
CA GLY A 36 10.17 -7.26 8.51
C GLY A 36 8.98 -7.05 9.43
N VAL A 37 8.41 -5.84 9.53
CA VAL A 37 7.22 -5.55 10.35
C VAL A 37 6.04 -6.49 10.12
N CYS A 38 5.88 -7.03 8.91
CA CYS A 38 4.84 -8.04 8.62
C CYS A 38 4.96 -9.31 9.48
N GLY A 39 6.18 -9.71 9.85
CA GLY A 39 6.44 -10.88 10.69
C GLY A 39 6.68 -10.52 12.16
N PHE A 40 7.31 -9.38 12.44
CA PHE A 40 7.64 -8.98 13.82
C PHE A 40 6.51 -8.24 14.54
N TRP A 41 5.71 -7.45 13.81
CA TRP A 41 4.63 -6.64 14.38
C TRP A 41 3.23 -7.13 13.99
N GLY A 42 3.15 -8.14 13.09
CA GLY A 42 1.88 -8.62 12.55
C GLY A 42 1.20 -7.65 11.56
N ALA A 43 1.88 -6.57 11.15
CA ALA A 43 1.32 -5.55 10.28
C ALA A 43 2.26 -5.29 9.09
N CYS A 44 1.80 -5.64 7.88
CA CYS A 44 2.60 -5.49 6.68
C CYS A 44 2.88 -4.01 6.36
N GLY A 45 4.16 -3.68 6.17
CA GLY A 45 4.59 -2.32 5.87
C GLY A 45 3.99 -1.75 4.59
N ALA A 46 3.68 -2.60 3.60
CA ALA A 46 2.97 -2.17 2.40
C ALA A 46 1.53 -1.74 2.71
N GLY A 47 0.80 -2.51 3.53
CA GLY A 47 -0.54 -2.17 3.98
C GLY A 47 -0.58 -0.91 4.86
N ILE A 48 0.37 -0.78 5.79
CA ILE A 48 0.55 0.45 6.58
C ILE A 48 0.80 1.66 5.66
N SER A 49 1.61 1.48 4.61
CA SER A 49 1.91 2.57 3.67
C SER A 49 0.67 3.04 2.90
N ALA A 50 -0.28 2.16 2.60
CA ALA A 50 -1.56 2.56 2.00
C ALA A 50 -2.40 3.43 2.95
N GLY A 51 -2.45 3.10 4.25
CA GLY A 51 -3.07 3.98 5.24
C GLY A 51 -2.33 5.29 5.44
N MET A 52 -0.99 5.27 5.43
CA MET A 52 -0.18 6.49 5.45
C MET A 52 -0.50 7.39 4.25
N PHE A 53 -0.70 6.82 3.07
CA PHE A 53 -1.13 7.56 1.88
C PHE A 53 -2.46 8.28 2.15
N ILE A 54 -3.50 7.56 2.62
CA ILE A 54 -4.78 8.18 2.98
C ILE A 54 -4.60 9.28 4.03
N SER A 55 -3.82 9.02 5.08
CA SER A 55 -3.51 10.01 6.12
C SER A 55 -2.91 11.29 5.54
N ILE A 56 -2.04 11.19 4.53
CA ILE A 56 -1.39 12.36 3.94
C ILE A 56 -2.37 13.14 3.07
N ILE A 57 -3.09 12.46 2.18
CA ILE A 57 -3.99 13.14 1.24
C ILE A 57 -5.20 13.76 1.93
N SER A 58 -5.63 13.20 3.06
CA SER A 58 -6.75 13.72 3.86
C SER A 58 -6.30 14.68 4.96
N GLY A 59 -5.00 14.96 5.11
CA GLY A 59 -4.48 15.81 6.18
C GLY A 59 -4.73 15.26 7.60
N ALA A 60 -4.76 13.94 7.77
CA ALA A 60 -5.06 13.32 9.05
C ALA A 60 -3.95 13.56 10.08
N THR A 61 -4.37 13.78 11.33
CA THR A 61 -3.53 13.81 12.52
C THR A 61 -4.17 12.90 13.59
N PRO A 62 -3.45 12.57 14.68
CA PRO A 62 -4.03 11.80 15.79
C PRO A 62 -5.27 12.44 16.44
N LEU A 63 -5.50 13.74 16.22
CA LEU A 63 -6.61 14.50 16.83
C LEU A 63 -7.76 14.79 15.87
N LYS A 64 -7.63 14.43 14.59
CA LYS A 64 -8.71 14.61 13.62
C LYS A 64 -9.68 13.43 13.73
N ASN A 65 -10.98 13.69 13.64
CA ASN A 65 -11.99 12.64 13.77
C ASN A 65 -12.07 11.75 12.51
N GLU A 66 -12.71 12.24 11.46
CA GLU A 66 -13.02 11.44 10.27
C GLU A 66 -11.76 10.94 9.52
N SER A 67 -10.83 11.84 9.22
CA SER A 67 -9.63 11.52 8.43
C SER A 67 -8.71 10.50 9.12
N TRP A 68 -8.68 10.48 10.46
CA TRP A 68 -7.92 9.48 11.22
C TRP A 68 -8.57 8.09 11.08
N GLY A 69 -9.90 8.03 11.17
CA GLY A 69 -10.65 6.79 10.94
C GLY A 69 -10.47 6.26 9.52
N LEU A 70 -10.52 7.13 8.51
CA LEU A 70 -10.31 6.75 7.10
C LEU A 70 -8.92 6.13 6.87
N ALA A 71 -7.86 6.70 7.46
CA ALA A 71 -6.51 6.17 7.31
C ALA A 71 -6.34 4.78 7.98
N ASN A 72 -6.95 4.57 9.15
CA ASN A 72 -6.94 3.27 9.83
C ASN A 72 -7.74 2.22 9.06
N LYS A 73 -8.93 2.57 8.57
CA LYS A 73 -9.77 1.68 7.75
C LYS A 73 -9.07 1.27 6.47
N MET A 74 -8.36 2.19 5.80
CA MET A 74 -7.52 1.85 4.65
C MET A 74 -6.43 0.84 5.02
N THR A 75 -5.71 1.08 6.12
CA THR A 75 -4.68 0.13 6.61
C THR A 75 -5.31 -1.25 6.82
N SER A 76 -6.46 -1.32 7.50
CA SER A 76 -7.18 -2.56 7.75
C SER A 76 -7.58 -3.27 6.46
N LYS A 77 -8.18 -2.58 5.49
CA LYS A 77 -8.56 -3.15 4.18
C LYS A 77 -7.36 -3.75 3.44
N ALA A 78 -6.22 -3.06 3.45
CA ALA A 78 -5.01 -3.57 2.81
C ALA A 78 -4.42 -4.77 3.56
N LEU A 79 -4.39 -4.72 4.91
CA LEU A 79 -3.85 -5.81 5.73
C LEU A 79 -4.70 -7.07 5.63
N ASP A 80 -6.03 -6.94 5.59
CA ASP A 80 -6.95 -8.06 5.39
C ASP A 80 -6.65 -8.75 4.05
N ALA A 81 -6.65 -7.98 2.95
CA ALA A 81 -6.35 -8.52 1.62
C ALA A 81 -4.96 -9.18 1.51
N ILE A 82 -3.95 -8.63 2.19
CA ILE A 82 -2.61 -9.24 2.27
C ILE A 82 -2.65 -10.53 3.09
N GLY A 83 -3.32 -10.49 4.25
CA GLY A 83 -3.43 -11.61 5.19
C GLY A 83 -4.18 -12.80 4.60
N SER A 84 -5.21 -12.57 3.78
CA SER A 84 -5.98 -13.63 3.11
C SER A 84 -5.15 -14.48 2.15
N ILE A 85 -4.04 -13.96 1.61
CA ILE A 85 -3.12 -14.75 0.77
C ILE A 85 -2.12 -15.56 1.64
N GLY A 86 -1.74 -15.00 2.79
CA GLY A 86 -0.79 -15.60 3.71
C GLY A 86 0.68 -15.51 3.29
N GLY A 87 1.50 -16.34 3.93
CA GLY A 87 2.96 -16.33 3.81
C GLY A 87 3.55 -17.38 2.86
N PRO A 88 4.89 -17.40 2.70
CA PRO A 88 5.86 -16.43 3.26
C PRO A 88 5.71 -15.03 2.64
N ARG A 89 6.26 -14.01 3.33
CA ARG A 89 6.16 -12.61 2.90
C ARG A 89 6.69 -12.41 1.48
N CYS A 90 6.03 -11.55 0.71
CA CYS A 90 6.55 -11.09 -0.57
C CYS A 90 6.26 -9.61 -0.74
N CYS A 91 7.26 -8.76 -0.53
CA CYS A 91 7.06 -7.31 -0.58
C CYS A 91 6.50 -6.82 -1.92
N LYS A 92 6.74 -7.53 -3.04
CA LYS A 92 6.18 -7.18 -4.35
C LYS A 92 4.67 -7.39 -4.36
N ARG A 93 4.24 -8.63 -4.08
CA ARG A 93 2.82 -9.01 -3.96
C ARG A 93 2.09 -8.09 -3.01
N ASP A 94 2.63 -7.91 -1.81
CA ASP A 94 1.97 -7.13 -0.77
C ASP A 94 1.87 -5.64 -1.16
N SER A 95 2.84 -5.11 -1.93
CA SER A 95 2.77 -3.75 -2.49
C SER A 95 1.72 -3.63 -3.59
N TYR A 96 1.59 -4.62 -4.47
CA TYR A 96 0.55 -4.63 -5.50
C TYR A 96 -0.84 -4.67 -4.88
N ILE A 97 -1.06 -5.52 -3.87
CA ILE A 97 -2.31 -5.58 -3.11
C ILE A 97 -2.58 -4.23 -2.46
N ALA A 98 -1.60 -3.65 -1.75
CA ALA A 98 -1.77 -2.37 -1.09
C ALA A 98 -2.13 -1.23 -2.06
N ILE A 99 -1.52 -1.18 -3.25
CA ILE A 99 -1.86 -0.20 -4.30
C ILE A 99 -3.29 -0.41 -4.80
N ILE A 100 -3.66 -1.65 -5.14
CA ILE A 100 -5.01 -1.98 -5.62
C ILE A 100 -6.06 -1.61 -4.57
N SER A 101 -5.85 -2.01 -3.32
CA SER A 101 -6.77 -1.67 -2.23
C SER A 101 -6.87 -0.16 -2.03
N ALA A 102 -5.77 0.59 -2.20
CA ALA A 102 -5.79 2.04 -2.08
C ALA A 102 -6.55 2.72 -3.23
N ILE A 103 -6.40 2.23 -4.47
CA ILE A 103 -7.17 2.71 -5.63
C ILE A 103 -8.67 2.51 -5.38
N ASP A 104 -9.08 1.31 -4.98
CA ASP A 104 -10.47 0.98 -4.71
C ASP A 104 -11.03 1.85 -3.57
N TYR A 105 -10.27 2.02 -2.48
CA TYR A 105 -10.67 2.83 -1.34
C TYR A 105 -10.79 4.33 -1.67
N VAL A 106 -9.90 4.86 -2.52
CA VAL A 106 -9.97 6.25 -2.99
C VAL A 106 -11.19 6.47 -3.87
N ALA A 107 -11.52 5.53 -4.75
CA ALA A 107 -12.74 5.58 -5.54
C ALA A 107 -13.99 5.59 -4.65
N GLU A 108 -14.04 4.70 -3.65
CA GLU A 108 -15.16 4.55 -2.71
C GLU A 108 -15.36 5.78 -1.80
N ASN A 109 -14.28 6.38 -1.28
CA ASN A 109 -14.37 7.36 -0.18
C ASN A 109 -14.10 8.81 -0.61
N PHE A 110 -13.43 9.02 -1.75
CA PHE A 110 -13.03 10.35 -2.21
C PHE A 110 -13.60 10.70 -3.59
N ASN A 111 -14.33 9.78 -4.24
CA ASN A 111 -14.83 9.93 -5.61
C ASN A 111 -13.73 10.33 -6.60
N ILE A 112 -12.51 9.81 -6.41
CA ILE A 112 -11.39 10.00 -7.33
C ILE A 112 -11.11 8.68 -8.02
N GLN A 113 -11.16 8.71 -9.36
CA GLN A 113 -10.80 7.55 -10.18
C GLN A 113 -9.30 7.53 -10.44
N MET A 114 -8.66 6.41 -10.16
CA MET A 114 -7.25 6.15 -10.42
C MET A 114 -7.11 4.95 -11.35
N GLU A 115 -6.02 4.90 -12.12
CA GLU A 115 -5.82 3.83 -13.08
C GLU A 115 -5.38 2.53 -12.39
N LYS A 116 -6.25 1.51 -12.46
CA LYS A 116 -6.02 0.16 -11.94
C LYS A 116 -5.48 -0.76 -13.04
N SER A 117 -4.18 -0.68 -13.29
CA SER A 117 -3.53 -1.53 -14.30
C SER A 117 -3.61 -3.02 -13.90
N VAL A 118 -3.75 -3.92 -14.89
CA VAL A 118 -3.57 -5.36 -14.67
C VAL A 118 -2.09 -5.61 -14.37
N ILE A 119 -1.80 -6.28 -13.25
CA ILE A 119 -0.43 -6.52 -12.79
C ILE A 119 -0.09 -8.00 -12.97
N LYS A 120 0.98 -8.27 -13.73
CA LYS A 120 1.63 -9.58 -13.80
C LYS A 120 3.07 -9.47 -13.27
N CYS A 121 3.50 -10.43 -12.46
CA CYS A 121 4.80 -10.40 -11.78
C CYS A 121 5.82 -11.32 -12.47
N ILE A 122 6.69 -10.73 -13.29
CA ILE A 122 7.79 -11.40 -14.02
C ILE A 122 9.02 -11.74 -13.15
N HIS A 123 8.86 -11.82 -11.84
CA HIS A 123 9.96 -11.93 -10.87
C HIS A 123 9.86 -13.18 -9.98
N SER A 124 9.02 -14.14 -10.36
CA SER A 124 8.85 -15.43 -9.68
C SER A 124 10.18 -16.15 -9.50
N ASP A 125 11.00 -16.22 -10.55
CA ASP A 125 12.29 -16.93 -10.55
C ASP A 125 13.40 -16.24 -9.73
N LYS A 126 13.17 -14.99 -9.30
CA LYS A 126 14.12 -14.20 -8.50
C LYS A 126 13.85 -14.26 -6.99
N ASN A 127 12.97 -15.15 -6.55
CA ASN A 127 12.58 -15.26 -5.15
C ASN A 127 12.39 -16.74 -4.78
N ASN A 128 13.35 -17.30 -4.03
CA ASN A 128 13.30 -18.69 -3.59
C ASN A 128 12.10 -19.00 -2.68
N GLN A 129 11.48 -17.98 -2.09
CA GLN A 129 10.25 -18.10 -1.29
C GLN A 129 8.98 -17.72 -2.08
N CYS A 130 9.05 -17.63 -3.41
CA CYS A 130 7.87 -17.34 -4.24
C CYS A 130 6.83 -18.47 -4.08
N ILE A 131 5.56 -18.08 -3.91
CA ILE A 131 4.44 -19.03 -3.79
C ILE A 131 3.81 -19.41 -5.14
N LYS A 132 4.39 -18.89 -6.23
CA LYS A 132 4.02 -19.16 -7.63
C LYS A 132 2.50 -19.11 -7.86
N GLU A 133 1.87 -20.19 -8.27
CA GLU A 133 0.47 -20.29 -8.70
C GLU A 133 -0.53 -19.87 -7.62
N ARG A 134 -0.12 -19.89 -6.34
CA ARG A 134 -0.93 -19.34 -5.22
C ARG A 134 -0.91 -17.80 -5.15
N CYS A 135 -0.02 -17.15 -5.89
CA CYS A 135 0.07 -15.69 -5.95
C CYS A 135 -0.88 -15.17 -7.04
N PRO A 136 -1.76 -14.20 -6.73
CA PRO A 136 -2.72 -13.66 -7.71
C PRO A 136 -2.05 -12.86 -8.85
N PHE A 137 -0.75 -12.60 -8.75
CA PHE A 137 0.03 -11.89 -9.77
C PHE A 137 1.05 -12.80 -10.47
N HIS A 138 1.02 -14.11 -10.24
CA HIS A 138 1.91 -15.01 -10.97
C HIS A 138 1.59 -14.99 -12.46
N GLU A 139 2.64 -15.01 -13.28
CA GLU A 139 2.52 -15.22 -14.72
C GLU A 139 2.79 -16.67 -15.07
#